data_AF-A0A497BLG3-F1
#
_entry.id   AF-A0A497BLG3-F1
#
_cell.length_a   1.000
_cell.length_b   1.000
_cell.length_c   1.000
_cell.angle_alpha   90.00
_cell.angle_beta   90.00
_cell.angle_gamma   90.00
#
_symmetry.space_group_name_H-M   'P 1'
#
loop_
_entity.id
_entity.type
_entity.pdbx_description
1 polymer ?
#
loop_
_entity_poly.entity_id
_entity_poly.type
_entity_poly.pdbx_seq_one_letter_code
_entity_poly.pdbx_strand_id
1 'polypeptide(L)'
;MGNAESLHREEVRDDEKPLIAPCGIYCGACDIFLGRSRELARELHRIMDGFNFADVGPFFMGIERQEIQAFLDMLEKWAQADRCPGCWSSGGNPVCPVRTCAENQGFLTCAECDRMPCHAGKRTDADPGQDTQFWLELITKRYARWNIGNLERVREVGYRRFIDEMQERVRAGFLTSDVISDEPVITEAFKGAPQGD
;
A
#
# COMPACT_ATOMS: atom_id res chain seq x y z
N MET A 1 -12.26 -19.71 19.24
CA MET A 1 -10.84 -19.57 19.61
C MET A 1 -10.10 -19.88 18.34
N GLY A 2 -9.68 -18.84 17.63
CA GLY A 2 -9.15 -18.98 16.27
C GLY A 2 -7.75 -19.52 16.25
N ASN A 3 -7.37 -20.07 15.11
CA ASN A 3 -6.19 -20.90 14.84
C ASN A 3 -4.84 -20.14 14.94
N ALA A 4 -4.77 -19.06 15.71
CA ALA A 4 -3.64 -18.13 15.77
C ALA A 4 -2.34 -18.77 16.29
N GLU A 5 -2.43 -19.85 17.09
CA GLU A 5 -1.25 -20.63 17.52
C GLU A 5 -0.58 -21.41 16.37
N SER A 6 -1.26 -21.60 15.23
CA SER A 6 -0.71 -22.35 14.08
C SER A 6 0.08 -21.51 13.07
N LEU A 7 0.05 -20.18 13.18
CA LEU A 7 0.70 -19.29 12.19
C LEU A 7 2.10 -18.83 12.58
N HIS A 8 2.59 -19.25 13.76
CA HIS A 8 3.94 -18.98 14.27
C HIS A 8 4.33 -17.50 14.22
N ARG A 9 3.44 -16.63 14.71
CA ARG A 9 3.62 -15.17 14.70
C ARG A 9 4.85 -14.72 15.50
N GLU A 10 5.24 -15.47 16.50
CA GLU A 10 6.46 -15.28 17.28
C GLU A 10 7.74 -15.32 16.43
N GLU A 11 7.69 -15.88 15.21
CA GLU A 11 8.82 -15.92 14.28
C GLU A 11 8.94 -14.64 13.40
N VAL A 12 8.00 -13.71 13.53
CA VAL A 12 8.06 -12.40 12.87
C VAL A 12 8.95 -11.47 13.68
N ARG A 13 10.06 -11.02 13.08
CA ARG A 13 10.98 -10.10 13.75
C ARG A 13 10.38 -8.69 13.84
N ASP A 14 10.83 -7.92 14.82
CA ASP A 14 10.32 -6.56 15.04
C ASP A 14 10.53 -5.64 13.83
N ASP A 15 11.65 -5.79 13.12
CA ASP A 15 11.97 -5.06 11.90
C ASP A 15 11.13 -5.49 10.68
N GLU A 16 10.44 -6.64 10.77
CA GLU A 16 9.56 -7.16 9.72
C GLU A 16 8.09 -6.81 9.92
N LYS A 17 7.67 -6.45 11.14
CA LYS A 17 6.29 -6.02 11.42
C LYS A 17 5.83 -4.89 10.49
N PRO A 18 6.63 -3.86 10.18
CA PRO A 18 6.20 -2.80 9.26
C PRO A 18 6.00 -3.28 7.81
N LEU A 19 6.55 -4.45 7.44
CA LEU A 19 6.47 -5.01 6.08
C LEU A 19 5.14 -5.69 5.80
N ILE A 20 4.31 -5.97 6.80
CA ILE A 20 3.08 -6.76 6.64
C ILE A 20 1.89 -5.93 7.13
N ALA A 21 0.95 -5.62 6.23
CA ALA A 21 -0.25 -4.90 6.60
C ALA A 21 -1.37 -5.85 7.07
N PRO A 22 -2.26 -5.39 7.96
CA PRO A 22 -3.42 -6.16 8.43
C PRO A 22 -4.28 -6.75 7.30
N CYS A 23 -4.46 -5.97 6.23
CA CYS A 23 -5.26 -6.33 5.06
C CYS A 23 -4.59 -7.32 4.10
N GLY A 24 -3.33 -7.73 4.36
CA GLY A 24 -2.58 -8.66 3.53
C GLY A 24 -1.68 -8.03 2.46
N ILE A 25 -1.64 -6.70 2.37
CA ILE A 25 -0.62 -6.03 1.53
C ILE A 25 0.75 -6.22 2.17
N TYR A 26 1.73 -6.66 1.38
CA TYR A 26 3.13 -6.66 1.81
C TYR A 26 3.76 -5.29 1.53
N CYS A 27 3.89 -4.45 2.54
CA CYS A 27 4.48 -3.11 2.46
C CYS A 27 5.92 -3.14 1.94
N GLY A 28 6.67 -4.23 2.17
CA GLY A 28 8.02 -4.39 1.62
C GLY A 28 8.09 -4.43 0.09
N ALA A 29 6.96 -4.57 -0.62
CA ALA A 29 6.87 -4.44 -2.08
C ALA A 29 6.28 -3.09 -2.53
N CYS A 30 5.83 -2.23 -1.61
CA CYS A 30 5.20 -0.95 -1.91
C CYS A 30 6.27 0.11 -2.19
N ASP A 31 6.18 0.76 -3.34
CA ASP A 31 7.18 1.77 -3.73
C ASP A 31 7.17 3.02 -2.81
N ILE A 32 6.05 3.37 -2.19
CA ILE A 32 6.00 4.45 -1.18
C ILE A 32 6.82 4.08 0.07
N PHE A 33 6.86 2.80 0.43
CA PHE A 33 7.69 2.29 1.52
C PHE A 33 9.17 2.20 1.09
N LEU A 34 9.43 1.63 -0.09
CA LEU A 34 10.78 1.41 -0.60
C LEU A 34 11.51 2.72 -0.98
N GLY A 35 10.77 3.71 -1.49
CA GLY A 35 11.29 5.01 -1.93
C GLY A 35 12.06 4.98 -3.26
N ARG A 36 11.93 3.92 -4.08
CA ARG A 36 12.71 3.78 -5.32
C ARG A 36 12.31 4.85 -6.34
N SER A 37 11.01 5.06 -6.58
CA SER A 37 10.58 6.09 -7.54
C SER A 37 10.95 7.51 -7.11
N ARG A 38 11.09 7.78 -5.82
CA ARG A 38 11.52 9.08 -5.30
C ARG A 38 12.98 9.38 -5.60
N GLU A 39 13.83 8.37 -5.43
CA GLU A 39 15.24 8.45 -5.81
C GLU A 39 15.38 8.67 -7.31
N LEU A 40 14.59 7.95 -8.11
CA LEU A 40 14.53 8.13 -9.56
C LEU A 40 14.01 9.53 -9.94
N ALA A 41 12.98 10.04 -9.28
CA ALA A 41 12.46 11.37 -9.54
C ALA A 41 13.48 12.47 -9.20
N ARG A 42 14.23 12.31 -8.10
CA ARG A 42 15.32 13.23 -7.73
C ARG A 42 16.39 13.27 -8.80
N GLU A 43 16.81 12.10 -9.28
CA GLU A 43 17.87 12.00 -10.28
C GLU A 43 17.40 12.52 -11.64
N LEU A 44 16.17 12.18 -12.05
CA LEU A 44 15.57 12.69 -13.28
C LEU A 44 15.43 14.21 -13.23
N HIS A 45 14.92 14.76 -12.13
CA HIS A 45 14.81 16.20 -11.92
C HIS A 45 16.18 16.89 -12.06
N ARG A 46 17.21 16.38 -11.35
CA ARG A 46 18.57 16.91 -11.41
C ARG A 46 19.13 16.93 -12.84
N ILE A 47 18.93 15.85 -13.60
CA ILE A 47 19.41 15.76 -14.99
C ILE A 47 18.68 16.78 -15.86
N MET A 48 17.35 16.81 -15.79
CA MET A 48 16.50 17.64 -16.65
C MET A 48 16.66 19.14 -16.36
N ASP A 49 16.71 19.51 -15.10
CA ASP A 49 17.01 20.88 -14.68
C ASP A 49 18.42 21.31 -15.11
N GLY A 50 19.39 20.40 -15.04
CA GLY A 50 20.80 20.67 -15.39
C GLY A 50 21.06 21.07 -16.84
N PHE A 51 20.20 20.69 -17.79
CA PHE A 51 20.26 21.18 -19.18
C PHE A 51 19.18 22.22 -19.50
N ASN A 52 18.55 22.80 -18.48
CA ASN A 52 17.49 23.79 -18.58
C ASN A 52 16.33 23.31 -19.46
N PHE A 53 15.77 22.14 -19.12
CA PHE A 53 14.71 21.52 -19.91
C PHE A 53 13.50 22.44 -20.15
N ALA A 54 13.19 23.34 -19.22
CA ALA A 54 12.14 24.34 -19.37
C ALA A 54 12.39 25.36 -20.51
N ASP A 55 13.65 25.59 -20.88
CA ASP A 55 14.04 26.46 -22.00
C ASP A 55 14.14 25.69 -23.32
N VAL A 56 14.76 24.51 -23.30
CA VAL A 56 14.99 23.75 -24.54
C VAL A 56 13.77 22.93 -24.99
N GLY A 57 12.96 22.42 -24.06
CA GLY A 57 11.83 21.54 -24.37
C GLY A 57 10.79 22.14 -25.31
N PRO A 58 10.40 23.42 -25.21
CA PRO A 58 9.52 24.05 -26.18
C PRO A 58 10.06 24.00 -27.61
N PHE A 59 11.38 24.15 -27.79
CA PHE A 59 12.00 24.16 -29.11
C PHE A 59 12.04 22.76 -29.76
N PHE A 60 12.44 21.71 -29.01
CA PHE A 60 12.64 20.39 -29.61
C PHE A 60 11.47 19.41 -29.44
N MET A 61 10.57 19.65 -28.47
CA MET A 61 9.38 18.80 -28.23
C MET A 61 8.07 19.49 -28.60
N GLY A 62 8.05 20.81 -28.74
CA GLY A 62 6.80 21.57 -28.94
C GLY A 62 5.87 21.52 -27.72
N ILE A 63 6.40 21.30 -26.52
CA ILE A 63 5.65 21.31 -25.25
C ILE A 63 5.74 22.70 -24.64
N GLU A 64 4.62 23.22 -24.12
CA GLU A 64 4.60 24.55 -23.50
C GLU A 64 5.52 24.60 -22.27
N ARG A 65 6.23 25.73 -22.11
CA ARG A 65 7.18 25.92 -20.99
C ARG A 65 6.53 25.67 -19.63
N GLN A 66 5.28 26.08 -19.48
CA GLN A 66 4.51 25.92 -18.24
C GLN A 66 4.22 24.44 -17.94
N GLU A 67 3.95 23.62 -18.96
CA GLU A 67 3.72 22.18 -18.78
C GLU A 67 5.00 21.46 -18.36
N ILE A 68 6.14 21.86 -18.95
CA ILE A 68 7.46 21.36 -18.54
C ILE A 68 7.77 21.75 -17.09
N GLN A 69 7.53 23.01 -16.74
CA GLN A 69 7.75 23.47 -15.37
C GLN A 69 6.87 22.70 -14.38
N ALA A 70 5.58 22.51 -14.69
CA ALA A 70 4.68 21.73 -13.85
C ALA A 70 5.16 20.27 -13.67
N PHE A 71 5.72 19.66 -14.72
CA PHE A 71 6.33 18.34 -14.63
C PHE A 71 7.58 18.31 -13.73
N LEU A 72 8.49 19.28 -13.86
CA LEU A 72 9.67 19.38 -12.99
C LEU A 72 9.26 19.59 -11.53
N ASP A 73 8.33 20.50 -11.26
CA ASP A 73 7.79 20.76 -9.92
C ASP A 73 7.18 19.48 -9.30
N MET A 74 6.52 18.64 -10.11
CA MET A 74 5.97 17.36 -9.66
C MET A 74 7.09 16.37 -9.29
N LEU A 75 8.14 16.25 -10.10
CA LEU A 75 9.29 15.41 -9.78
C LEU A 75 9.99 15.88 -8.50
N GLU A 76 10.17 17.18 -8.33
CA GLU A 76 10.78 17.75 -7.12
C GLU A 76 9.94 17.45 -5.88
N LYS A 77 8.63 17.72 -5.93
CA LYS A 77 7.71 17.41 -4.83
C LYS A 77 7.76 15.93 -4.45
N TRP A 78 7.75 15.05 -5.44
CA TRP A 78 7.84 13.60 -5.19
C TRP A 78 9.20 13.18 -4.61
N ALA A 79 10.30 13.77 -5.09
CA ALA A 79 11.64 13.53 -4.55
C ALA A 79 11.77 13.90 -3.07
N GLN A 80 11.01 14.91 -2.61
CA GLN A 80 11.01 15.41 -1.23
C GLN A 80 10.04 14.65 -0.29
N ALA A 81 8.95 14.08 -0.79
CA ALA A 81 7.85 13.51 0.01
C ALA A 81 8.21 12.25 0.83
N ASP A 82 8.17 12.25 2.17
CA ASP A 82 8.63 11.15 3.06
C ASP A 82 8.25 9.70 2.69
N ARG A 83 9.11 8.75 3.10
CA ARG A 83 8.86 7.31 2.88
C ARG A 83 7.74 6.88 3.83
N CYS A 84 6.86 6.01 3.36
CA CYS A 84 5.88 5.39 4.24
C CYS A 84 6.61 4.51 5.25
N PRO A 85 6.44 4.71 6.57
CA PRO A 85 7.13 3.92 7.60
C PRO A 85 6.58 2.49 7.74
N GLY A 86 5.48 2.15 7.07
CA GLY A 86 4.82 0.84 7.15
C GLY A 86 3.55 0.86 8.00
N CYS A 87 2.64 -0.10 7.76
CA CYS A 87 1.28 -0.04 8.29
C CYS A 87 1.22 -0.05 9.83
N TRP A 88 2.14 -0.80 10.45
CA TRP A 88 2.30 -0.91 11.92
C TRP A 88 3.27 0.13 12.50
N SER A 89 3.63 1.15 11.73
CA SER A 89 4.56 2.21 12.13
C SER A 89 4.07 3.57 11.67
N SER A 90 2.77 3.85 11.81
CA SER A 90 2.06 5.09 11.39
C SER A 90 1.92 5.33 9.87
N GLY A 91 2.24 4.34 9.04
CA GLY A 91 2.06 4.41 7.58
C GLY A 91 0.63 4.12 7.12
N GLY A 92 0.38 4.43 5.84
CA GLY A 92 -0.93 4.24 5.20
C GLY A 92 -1.97 5.26 5.68
N ASN A 93 -3.26 4.92 5.57
CA ASN A 93 -4.34 5.77 6.09
C ASN A 93 -4.25 5.83 7.63
N PRO A 94 -4.10 7.01 8.26
CA PRO A 94 -4.01 7.13 9.72
C PRO A 94 -5.21 6.57 10.48
N VAL A 95 -6.41 6.66 9.89
CA VAL A 95 -7.66 6.16 10.46
C VAL A 95 -8.14 4.87 9.79
N CYS A 96 -7.22 3.98 9.39
CA CYS A 96 -7.54 2.73 8.70
C CYS A 96 -8.37 1.78 9.58
N PRO A 97 -9.64 1.50 9.24
CA PRO A 97 -10.52 0.68 10.08
C PRO A 97 -10.09 -0.79 10.15
N VAL A 98 -9.48 -1.30 9.07
CA VAL A 98 -8.89 -2.65 9.04
C VAL A 98 -7.76 -2.80 10.05
N ARG A 99 -6.91 -1.78 10.20
CA ARG A 99 -5.83 -1.79 11.20
C ARG A 99 -6.39 -1.75 12.61
N THR A 100 -7.30 -0.81 12.89
CA THR A 100 -7.96 -0.70 14.20
C THR A 100 -8.67 -2.00 14.59
N CYS A 101 -9.34 -2.66 13.64
CA CYS A 101 -10.01 -3.94 13.87
C CYS A 101 -9.04 -5.09 14.19
N ALA A 102 -7.90 -5.17 13.49
CA ALA A 102 -6.88 -6.16 13.78
C ALA A 102 -6.22 -5.91 15.16
N GLU A 103 -5.91 -4.66 15.46
CA GLU A 103 -5.32 -4.24 16.75
C GLU A 103 -6.23 -4.57 17.93
N ASN A 104 -7.53 -4.24 17.84
CA ASN A 104 -8.52 -4.56 18.88
C ASN A 104 -8.68 -6.06 19.15
N GLN A 105 -8.41 -6.90 18.15
CA GLN A 105 -8.44 -8.36 18.28
C GLN A 105 -7.08 -8.96 18.64
N GLY A 106 -6.03 -8.14 18.73
CA GLY A 106 -4.68 -8.60 18.96
C GLY A 106 -4.12 -9.43 17.81
N PHE A 107 -4.50 -9.13 16.55
CA PHE A 107 -4.00 -9.81 15.35
C PHE A 107 -2.91 -8.98 14.65
N LEU A 108 -1.89 -9.65 14.11
CA LEU A 108 -0.93 -9.01 13.20
C LEU A 108 -1.54 -8.83 11.79
N THR A 109 -2.32 -9.81 11.34
CA THR A 109 -3.09 -9.71 10.10
C THR A 109 -4.46 -10.36 10.18
N CYS A 110 -5.32 -10.05 9.21
CA CYS A 110 -6.61 -10.71 9.07
C CYS A 110 -6.51 -12.23 8.83
N ALA A 111 -5.33 -12.79 8.54
CA ALA A 111 -5.13 -14.24 8.40
C ALA A 111 -5.44 -14.99 9.71
N GLU A 112 -5.21 -14.35 10.85
CA GLU A 112 -5.49 -14.88 12.20
C GLU A 112 -6.98 -14.84 12.56
N CYS A 113 -7.80 -14.09 11.81
CA CYS A 113 -9.22 -13.98 12.06
C CYS A 113 -9.97 -15.14 11.37
N ASP A 114 -10.70 -15.96 12.12
CA ASP A 114 -11.49 -17.07 11.55
C ASP A 114 -12.56 -16.61 10.53
N ARG A 115 -12.96 -15.33 10.60
CA ARG A 115 -13.94 -14.74 9.68
C ARG A 115 -13.35 -14.24 8.36
N MET A 116 -12.04 -14.43 8.09
CA MET A 116 -11.41 -13.99 6.83
C MET A 116 -11.72 -14.97 5.67
N PRO A 117 -12.09 -14.45 4.48
CA PRO A 117 -12.38 -13.03 4.19
C PRO A 117 -13.69 -12.60 4.84
N CYS A 118 -13.78 -11.36 5.33
CA CYS A 118 -14.93 -10.87 6.12
C CYS A 118 -16.27 -11.26 5.49
N HIS A 119 -16.91 -12.32 5.99
CA HIS A 119 -18.22 -12.74 5.51
C HIS A 119 -19.30 -11.90 6.18
N ALA A 120 -20.15 -11.27 5.37
CA ALA A 120 -21.22 -10.37 5.81
C ALA A 120 -22.18 -11.07 6.80
N GLY A 121 -22.05 -10.74 8.09
CA GLY A 121 -23.07 -10.98 9.11
C GLY A 121 -24.01 -9.78 9.21
N LYS A 122 -25.24 -10.00 9.70
CA LYS A 122 -26.29 -8.95 9.78
C LYS A 122 -25.82 -7.73 10.57
N ARG A 123 -25.92 -6.59 9.88
CA ARG A 123 -25.71 -5.21 10.35
C ARG A 123 -26.45 -4.97 11.67
N THR A 124 -25.74 -4.44 12.66
CA THR A 124 -26.36 -3.74 13.79
C THR A 124 -25.67 -2.41 13.99
N ASP A 125 -26.38 -1.46 14.57
CA ASP A 125 -25.96 -0.06 14.73
C ASP A 125 -24.85 0.12 15.79
N ALA A 126 -24.38 -0.98 16.38
CA ALA A 126 -23.34 -1.04 17.41
C ALA A 126 -22.02 -1.68 16.91
N ASP A 127 -21.88 -1.92 15.61
CA ASP A 127 -20.74 -2.64 15.03
C ASP A 127 -19.65 -1.69 14.47
N PRO A 128 -18.45 -1.60 15.09
CA PRO A 128 -17.30 -0.90 14.51
C PRO A 128 -16.74 -1.59 13.24
N GLY A 129 -17.31 -2.73 12.82
CA GLY A 129 -16.90 -3.55 11.68
C GLY A 129 -17.38 -3.09 10.29
N GLN A 130 -18.30 -2.12 10.18
CA GLN A 130 -18.83 -1.69 8.87
C GLN A 130 -17.76 -1.05 7.98
N ASP A 131 -16.98 -0.14 8.54
CA ASP A 131 -15.89 0.48 7.81
C ASP A 131 -14.82 -0.56 7.47
N THR A 132 -14.56 -1.52 8.36
CA THR A 132 -13.54 -2.55 8.13
C THR A 132 -13.83 -3.39 6.89
N GLN A 133 -15.06 -3.90 6.75
CA GLN A 133 -15.42 -4.71 5.58
C GLN A 133 -15.35 -3.88 4.30
N PHE A 134 -15.95 -2.67 4.30
CA PHE A 134 -15.90 -1.77 3.15
C PHE A 134 -14.46 -1.46 2.73
N TRP A 135 -13.60 -1.07 3.67
CA TRP A 135 -12.20 -0.76 3.38
C TRP A 135 -11.43 -1.99 2.91
N LEU A 136 -11.67 -3.17 3.49
CA LEU A 136 -11.02 -4.40 3.02
C LEU A 136 -11.47 -4.77 1.60
N GLU A 137 -12.75 -4.61 1.26
CA GLU A 137 -13.25 -4.81 -0.10
C GLU A 137 -12.64 -3.80 -1.08
N LEU A 138 -12.55 -2.53 -0.70
CA LEU A 138 -11.93 -1.48 -1.51
C LEU A 138 -10.45 -1.77 -1.78
N ILE A 139 -9.71 -2.16 -0.73
CA ILE A 139 -8.32 -2.61 -0.85
C ILE A 139 -8.23 -3.84 -1.76
N THR A 140 -9.13 -4.80 -1.58
CA THR A 140 -9.15 -6.04 -2.37
C THR A 140 -9.36 -5.78 -3.86
N LYS A 141 -10.26 -4.85 -4.21
CA LYS A 141 -10.45 -4.40 -5.60
C LYS A 141 -9.19 -3.71 -6.13
N ARG A 142 -8.62 -2.78 -5.35
CA ARG A 142 -7.41 -2.04 -5.75
C ARG A 142 -6.21 -2.96 -6.03
N TYR A 143 -6.04 -4.02 -5.25
CA TYR A 143 -4.92 -4.96 -5.39
C TYR A 143 -5.28 -6.22 -6.18
N ALA A 144 -6.37 -6.20 -6.97
CA ALA A 144 -6.80 -7.34 -7.78
C ALA A 144 -6.84 -8.67 -6.99
N ARG A 145 -7.37 -8.63 -5.77
CA ARG A 145 -7.43 -9.75 -4.79
C ARG A 145 -6.08 -10.26 -4.28
N TRP A 146 -4.96 -9.67 -4.69
CA TRP A 146 -3.62 -10.10 -4.26
C TRP A 146 -3.43 -10.06 -2.73
N ASN A 147 -4.00 -9.06 -2.06
CA ASN A 147 -3.96 -8.97 -0.59
C ASN A 147 -4.67 -10.15 0.10
N ILE A 148 -5.81 -10.62 -0.44
CA ILE A 148 -6.51 -11.79 0.10
C ILE A 148 -5.71 -13.06 -0.18
N GLY A 149 -5.14 -13.18 -1.38
CA GLY A 149 -4.23 -14.29 -1.70
C GLY A 149 -3.02 -14.36 -0.75
N ASN A 150 -2.48 -13.23 -0.33
CA ASN A 150 -1.43 -13.19 0.68
C ASN A 150 -1.91 -13.66 2.06
N LEU A 151 -3.11 -13.25 2.50
CA LEU A 151 -3.66 -13.72 3.77
C LEU A 151 -3.96 -15.23 3.75
N GLU A 152 -4.46 -15.74 2.61
CA GLU A 152 -4.65 -17.17 2.37
C GLU A 152 -3.29 -17.90 2.41
N ARG A 153 -2.25 -17.33 1.80
CA ARG A 153 -0.89 -17.88 1.84
C ARG A 153 -0.33 -17.92 3.26
N VAL A 154 -0.50 -16.86 4.05
CA VAL A 154 -0.11 -16.85 5.47
C VAL A 154 -0.80 -17.99 6.24
N ARG A 155 -2.09 -18.24 6.00
CA ARG A 155 -2.79 -19.38 6.62
C ARG A 155 -2.25 -20.75 6.19
N GLU A 156 -1.77 -20.85 4.96
CA GLU A 156 -1.24 -22.10 4.41
C GLU A 156 0.17 -22.42 4.93
N VAL A 157 1.04 -21.41 4.99
CA VAL A 157 2.48 -21.62 5.24
C VAL A 157 3.04 -20.97 6.49
N GLY A 158 2.24 -20.21 7.23
CA GLY A 158 2.69 -19.41 8.38
C GLY A 158 3.44 -18.14 7.97
N TYR A 159 3.69 -17.26 8.95
CA TYR A 159 4.27 -15.95 8.67
C TYR A 159 5.71 -16.01 8.17
N ARG A 160 6.59 -16.80 8.79
CA ARG A 160 8.02 -16.84 8.46
C ARG A 160 8.23 -17.16 6.98
N ARG A 161 7.65 -18.27 6.52
CA ARG A 161 7.77 -18.70 5.13
C ARG A 161 7.14 -17.70 4.16
N PHE A 162 5.99 -17.14 4.48
CA PHE A 162 5.37 -16.09 3.66
C PHE A 162 6.28 -14.86 3.49
N ILE A 163 6.89 -14.39 4.59
CA ILE A 163 7.79 -13.23 4.55
C ILE A 163 9.02 -13.54 3.68
N ASP A 164 9.62 -14.71 3.84
CA ASP A 164 10.80 -15.11 3.05
C ASP A 164 10.49 -15.16 1.55
N GLU A 165 9.34 -15.76 1.18
CA GLU A 165 8.83 -15.79 -0.19
C GLU A 165 8.61 -14.38 -0.74
N MET A 166 8.01 -13.48 0.05
CA MET A 166 7.77 -12.10 -0.38
C MET A 166 9.06 -11.29 -0.52
N GLN A 167 10.02 -11.45 0.39
CA GLN A 167 11.32 -10.78 0.29
C GLN A 167 12.10 -11.27 -0.93
N GLU A 168 12.05 -12.57 -1.23
CA GLU A 168 12.67 -13.12 -2.44
C GLU A 168 12.04 -12.53 -3.71
N ARG A 169 10.70 -12.45 -3.79
CA ARG A 169 10.01 -11.80 -4.91
C ARG A 169 10.44 -10.35 -5.09
N VAL A 170 10.52 -9.58 -4.00
CA VAL A 170 10.95 -8.17 -4.05
C VAL A 170 12.42 -8.05 -4.48
N ARG A 171 13.30 -8.96 -4.03
CA ARG A 171 14.69 -9.05 -4.51
C ARG A 171 14.76 -9.37 -6.00
N ALA A 172 13.84 -10.18 -6.51
CA ALA A 172 13.70 -10.51 -7.93
C ALA A 172 13.04 -9.38 -8.76
N GLY A 173 12.67 -8.26 -8.14
CA GLY A 173 12.16 -7.07 -8.84
C GLY A 173 10.65 -6.85 -8.71
N PHE A 174 9.91 -7.73 -8.02
CA PHE A 174 8.48 -7.54 -7.81
C PHE A 174 8.16 -6.27 -7.03
N LEU A 175 7.15 -5.53 -7.48
CA LEU A 175 6.55 -4.38 -6.82
C LEU A 175 5.04 -4.56 -6.70
N THR A 176 4.42 -3.90 -5.72
CA THR A 176 2.94 -3.90 -5.63
C THR A 176 2.28 -3.27 -6.86
N SER A 177 2.98 -2.41 -7.60
CA SER A 177 2.50 -1.87 -8.88
C SER A 177 2.19 -2.95 -9.91
N ASP A 178 2.82 -4.12 -9.81
CA ASP A 178 2.62 -5.24 -10.74
C ASP A 178 1.26 -5.94 -10.55
N VAL A 179 0.54 -5.62 -9.45
CA VAL A 179 -0.74 -6.24 -9.09
C VAL A 179 -1.85 -5.23 -8.78
N ILE A 180 -1.54 -3.93 -8.75
CA ILE A 180 -2.55 -2.90 -8.56
C ILE A 180 -3.42 -2.83 -9.83
N SER A 181 -4.73 -2.79 -9.64
CA SER A 181 -5.70 -2.65 -10.73
C SER A 181 -5.59 -1.28 -11.42
N ASP A 182 -5.72 -1.28 -12.74
CA ASP A 182 -5.82 -0.06 -13.57
C ASP A 182 -7.19 0.63 -13.44
N GLU A 183 -8.17 -0.02 -12.79
CA GLU A 183 -9.48 0.59 -12.53
C GLU A 183 -9.37 1.78 -11.55
N PRO A 184 -10.20 2.83 -11.72
CA PRO A 184 -10.24 4.00 -10.84
C PRO A 184 -10.94 3.70 -9.49
N VAL A 185 -10.47 2.67 -8.77
CA VAL A 185 -11.11 2.13 -7.56
C VAL A 185 -11.30 3.19 -6.48
N ILE A 186 -10.29 4.02 -6.21
CA ILE A 186 -10.34 5.04 -5.16
C ILE A 186 -11.20 6.23 -5.60
N THR A 187 -10.99 6.75 -6.81
CA THR A 187 -11.72 7.89 -7.34
C THR A 187 -13.21 7.61 -7.48
N GLU A 188 -13.60 6.41 -7.90
CA GLU A 188 -15.02 6.03 -7.97
C GLU A 188 -15.62 5.78 -6.57
N ALA A 189 -14.86 5.25 -5.61
CA ALA A 189 -15.36 5.05 -4.24
C ALA A 189 -15.62 6.36 -3.49
N PHE A 190 -14.90 7.44 -3.81
CA PHE A 190 -15.03 8.74 -3.17
C PHE A 190 -15.61 9.82 -4.09
N LYS A 191 -16.24 9.42 -5.19
CA LYS A 191 -16.88 10.33 -6.14
C LYS A 191 -17.96 11.17 -5.44
N GLY A 192 -17.80 12.49 -5.48
CA GLY A 192 -18.73 13.43 -4.83
C GLY A 192 -18.47 13.65 -3.33
N ALA A 193 -17.42 13.08 -2.75
CA ALA A 193 -16.93 13.52 -1.44
C ALA A 193 -16.42 14.97 -1.57
N PRO A 194 -16.67 15.85 -0.58
CA PRO A 194 -16.06 17.17 -0.57
C PRO A 194 -14.54 16.99 -0.65
N GLN A 195 -13.90 17.66 -1.61
CA GLN A 195 -12.44 17.73 -1.64
C GLN A 195 -12.02 18.43 -0.36
N GLY A 196 -11.20 17.77 0.45
CA GLY A 196 -10.72 18.35 1.70
C GLY A 196 -9.96 19.65 1.40
N ASP A 197 -10.33 20.71 2.13
CA ASP A 197 -9.59 21.97 2.19
C ASP A 197 -8.17 21.78 2.75
#